data_AF-A0A7K7L8Q8-F1
#
_entry.id   AF-A0A7K7L8Q8-F1
#
_cell.length_a   1.000
_cell.length_b   1.000
_cell.length_c   1.000
_cell.angle_alpha   90.00
_cell.angle_beta   90.00
_cell.angle_gamma   90.00
#
_symmetry.space_group_name_H-M   'P 1'
#
loop_
_entity.id
_entity.type
_entity.pdbx_description
1 polymer ?
#
loop_
_entity_poly.entity_id
_entity_poly.type
_entity_poly.pdbx_seq_one_letter_code
_entity_poly.pdbx_strand_id
1 'polypeptide(L)'
;MAAMALFSWSWKGEKKASDWKASERALFPTLSCLTTKEIVQIWDQASLDVQWQLAAGKRVRIVGLGTFAVLMQELHVGRSDCLLVCRPVFQLSSTARKILNLTYAKRIIPDSAPVVPLDYTTIALETSKLLDTVMNCLNETVMYLSHCIASELNIDFVFRDMGILSVKHMEVQMRFYEKFLLSLDTTGNIKEVLGNVSLTVLA
;
A
#
# COMPACT_ATOMS: atom_id res chain seq x y z
N MET A 1 4.06 -30.10 -5.17
CA MET A 1 2.98 -29.45 -4.41
C MET A 1 3.58 -28.61 -3.31
N ALA A 2 4.10 -27.43 -3.67
CA ALA A 2 4.90 -26.59 -2.77
C ALA A 2 4.02 -25.58 -2.04
N ALA A 3 4.07 -25.65 -0.71
CA ALA A 3 3.70 -24.68 0.31
C ALA A 3 2.89 -23.45 -0.16
N MET A 4 1.56 -23.60 -0.23
CA MET A 4 0.63 -22.48 -0.02
C MET A 4 0.55 -22.18 1.47
N ALA A 5 1.67 -21.70 2.03
CA ALA A 5 1.63 -21.04 3.32
C ALA A 5 0.82 -19.76 3.12
N LEU A 6 -0.45 -19.83 3.54
CA LEU A 6 -1.28 -18.68 3.85
C LEU A 6 -0.37 -17.64 4.51
N PHE A 7 -0.12 -16.53 3.82
CA PHE A 7 0.71 -15.44 4.33
C PHE A 7 -0.05 -14.81 5.49
N SER A 8 0.18 -15.43 6.65
CA SER A 8 -0.08 -14.95 7.99
C SER A 8 0.38 -13.50 8.04
N TRP A 9 -0.58 -12.59 8.07
CA TRP A 9 -0.35 -11.30 8.70
C TRP A 9 0.24 -11.62 10.08
N SER A 10 1.52 -11.30 10.31
CA SER A 10 2.11 -11.40 11.64
C SER A 10 1.63 -10.24 12.50
N TRP A 11 0.31 -10.11 12.63
CA TRP A 11 -0.31 -9.62 13.84
C TRP A 11 -0.19 -10.76 14.86
N LYS A 12 0.94 -10.85 15.56
CA LYS A 12 1.10 -11.85 16.62
C LYS A 12 0.28 -11.40 17.83
N GLY A 13 -1.01 -11.73 17.79
CA GLY A 13 -1.97 -11.57 18.88
C GLY A 13 -3.07 -10.58 18.54
N GLU A 14 -4.20 -11.08 18.01
CA GLU A 14 -5.48 -10.36 17.96
C GLU A 14 -5.58 -9.41 19.15
N LYS A 15 -5.39 -8.10 18.95
CA LYS A 15 -5.60 -7.17 20.05
C LYS A 15 -7.10 -6.93 20.11
N LYS A 16 -7.77 -7.52 21.08
CA LYS A 16 -9.14 -7.17 21.42
C LYS A 16 -9.16 -5.72 21.92
N ALA A 17 -10.32 -5.07 21.95
CA ALA A 17 -10.48 -3.74 22.54
C ALA A 17 -9.89 -3.66 23.97
N SER A 18 -9.86 -4.78 24.69
CA SER A 18 -9.21 -4.95 26.01
C SER A 18 -7.70 -4.75 26.03
N ASP A 19 -7.01 -4.90 24.90
CA ASP A 19 -5.55 -5.03 24.83
C ASP A 19 -4.83 -3.70 24.52
N TRP A 20 -5.62 -2.68 24.18
CA TRP A 20 -5.14 -1.30 24.06
C TRP A 20 -4.94 -0.70 25.46
N LYS A 21 -3.73 -0.20 25.74
CA LYS A 21 -3.48 0.58 26.97
C LYS A 21 -4.32 1.86 26.94
N ALA A 22 -4.67 2.40 28.11
CA ALA A 22 -5.49 3.61 28.21
C ALA A 22 -4.90 4.80 27.41
N SER A 23 -3.57 4.94 27.41
CA SER A 23 -2.86 5.95 26.60
C SER A 23 -3.01 5.71 25.10
N GLU A 24 -3.01 4.46 24.64
CA GLU A 24 -3.18 4.14 23.23
C GLU A 24 -4.64 4.31 22.80
N ARG A 25 -5.63 3.99 23.67
CA ARG A 25 -7.05 4.27 23.38
C ARG A 25 -7.34 5.75 23.23
N ALA A 26 -6.64 6.60 23.98
CA ALA A 26 -6.75 8.06 23.84
C ALA A 26 -6.15 8.57 22.52
N LEU A 27 -5.12 7.91 22.00
CA LEU A 27 -4.46 8.26 20.73
C LEU A 27 -5.19 7.69 19.52
N PHE A 28 -5.82 6.52 19.66
CA PHE A 28 -6.48 5.78 18.59
C PHE A 28 -7.91 5.34 18.99
N PRO A 29 -8.81 6.31 19.24
CA PRO A 29 -10.14 6.03 19.77
C PRO A 29 -10.97 5.16 18.82
N THR A 30 -10.90 5.39 17.51
CA THR A 30 -11.66 4.62 16.52
C THR A 30 -11.14 3.19 16.40
N LEU A 31 -9.81 3.00 16.30
CA LEU A 31 -9.23 1.66 16.24
C LEU A 31 -9.53 0.85 17.51
N SER A 32 -9.56 1.50 18.67
CA SER A 32 -9.88 0.81 19.92
C SER A 32 -11.33 0.31 20.00
N CYS A 33 -12.23 0.90 19.20
CA CYS A 33 -13.65 0.53 19.14
C CYS A 33 -13.97 -0.47 18.03
N LEU A 34 -13.06 -0.69 17.08
CA LEU A 34 -13.25 -1.62 15.97
C LEU A 34 -12.61 -2.98 16.26
N THR A 35 -13.24 -4.03 15.77
CA THR A 35 -12.62 -5.36 15.73
C THR A 35 -11.54 -5.42 14.66
N THR A 36 -10.58 -6.33 14.82
CA THR A 36 -9.56 -6.60 13.80
C THR A 36 -10.18 -6.92 12.44
N LYS A 37 -11.29 -7.67 12.42
CA LYS A 37 -12.00 -8.01 11.18
C LYS A 37 -12.53 -6.77 10.46
N GLU A 38 -13.09 -5.80 11.20
CA GLU A 38 -13.60 -4.56 10.63
C GLU A 38 -12.49 -3.67 10.09
N ILE A 39 -11.37 -3.56 10.83
CA ILE A 39 -10.19 -2.80 10.38
C ILE A 39 -9.65 -3.42 9.08
N VAL A 40 -9.52 -4.74 9.03
CA VAL A 40 -9.08 -5.47 7.82
C VAL A 40 -10.05 -5.23 6.67
N GLN A 41 -11.35 -5.35 6.89
CA GLN A 41 -12.35 -5.11 5.85
C GLN A 41 -12.29 -3.69 5.28
N ILE A 42 -12.04 -2.67 6.11
CA ILE A 42 -11.85 -1.29 5.67
C ILE A 42 -10.59 -1.16 4.80
N TRP A 43 -9.48 -1.75 5.23
CA TRP A 43 -8.24 -1.71 4.46
C TRP A 43 -8.25 -2.56 3.19
N ASP A 44 -9.03 -3.64 3.17
CA ASP A 44 -9.28 -4.42 1.96
C ASP A 44 -9.99 -3.56 0.91
N GLN A 45 -11.02 -2.83 1.31
CA GLN A 45 -11.74 -1.91 0.42
C GLN A 45 -10.89 -0.71 0.01
N ALA A 46 -10.06 -0.17 0.92
CA ALA A 46 -9.09 0.86 0.54
C ALA A 46 -8.06 0.35 -0.48
N SER A 47 -7.59 -0.89 -0.34
CA SER A 47 -6.68 -1.51 -1.31
C SER A 47 -7.36 -1.71 -2.66
N LEU A 48 -8.64 -2.10 -2.68
CA LEU A 48 -9.42 -2.25 -3.91
C LEU A 48 -9.65 -0.91 -4.61
N ASP A 49 -10.01 0.14 -3.86
CA ASP A 49 -10.16 1.50 -4.37
C ASP A 49 -8.87 2.01 -5.01
N VAL A 50 -7.71 1.80 -4.37
CA VAL A 50 -6.41 2.17 -4.96
C VAL A 50 -6.20 1.43 -6.29
N GLN A 51 -6.48 0.14 -6.36
CA GLN A 51 -6.34 -0.64 -7.60
C GLN A 51 -7.19 -0.07 -8.74
N TRP A 52 -8.48 0.20 -8.48
CA TRP A 52 -9.38 0.75 -9.50
C TRP A 52 -8.99 2.14 -9.96
N GLN A 53 -8.60 3.01 -9.04
CA GLN A 53 -8.18 4.35 -9.39
C GLN A 53 -6.86 4.37 -10.18
N LEU A 54 -5.92 3.47 -9.85
CA LEU A 54 -4.68 3.29 -10.62
C LEU A 54 -4.95 2.75 -12.04
N ALA A 55 -5.84 1.77 -12.18
CA ALA A 55 -6.26 1.25 -13.49
C ALA A 55 -6.96 2.33 -14.35
N ALA A 56 -7.63 3.29 -13.71
CA ALA A 56 -8.20 4.47 -14.36
C ALA A 56 -7.17 5.58 -14.67
N GLY A 57 -5.87 5.33 -14.48
CA GLY A 57 -4.79 6.29 -14.76
C GLY A 57 -4.66 7.43 -13.75
N LYS A 58 -5.29 7.32 -12.58
CA LYS A 58 -5.19 8.32 -11.50
C LYS A 58 -4.00 8.01 -10.57
N ARG A 59 -3.55 9.01 -9.82
CA ARG A 59 -2.60 8.83 -8.71
C ARG A 59 -3.35 8.86 -7.39
N VAL A 60 -3.15 7.89 -6.52
CA VAL A 60 -3.93 7.77 -5.28
C VAL A 60 -3.08 8.14 -4.08
N ARG A 61 -3.50 9.15 -3.32
CA ARG A 61 -2.80 9.60 -2.11
C ARG A 61 -3.50 9.10 -0.85
N ILE A 62 -2.74 8.40 -0.03
CA ILE A 62 -3.09 8.07 1.35
C ILE A 62 -2.37 9.05 2.26
N VAL A 63 -3.15 9.90 2.94
CA VAL A 63 -2.61 10.96 3.80
C VAL A 63 -1.75 10.36 4.92
N GLY A 64 -0.61 11.00 5.19
CA GLY A 64 0.36 10.52 6.18
C GLY A 64 1.24 9.35 5.71
N LEU A 65 0.82 8.59 4.70
CA LEU A 65 1.55 7.41 4.23
C LEU A 65 2.34 7.69 2.94
N GLY A 66 1.64 8.00 1.84
CA GLY A 66 2.29 8.19 0.54
C GLY A 66 1.31 8.19 -0.63
N THR A 67 1.87 8.16 -1.83
CA THR A 67 1.12 8.22 -3.09
C THR A 67 1.44 7.02 -3.96
N PHE A 68 0.42 6.35 -4.48
CA PHE A 68 0.54 5.34 -5.52
C PHE A 68 0.31 5.94 -6.90
N ALA A 69 1.04 5.46 -7.89
CA ALA A 69 0.82 5.79 -9.29
C ALA A 69 1.26 4.64 -10.21
N VAL A 70 0.86 4.69 -11.47
CA VAL A 70 1.39 3.85 -12.54
C VAL A 70 2.19 4.73 -13.49
N LEU A 71 3.43 4.33 -13.76
CA LEU A 71 4.32 4.99 -14.71
C LEU A 71 4.45 4.13 -15.95
N MET A 72 4.48 4.77 -17.12
CA MET A 72 4.95 4.10 -18.34
C MET A 72 6.48 4.05 -18.31
N GLN A 73 7.04 2.85 -18.44
CA GLN A 73 8.48 2.63 -18.53
C GLN A 73 8.81 1.94 -19.84
N GLU A 74 9.81 2.44 -20.57
CA GLU A 74 10.37 1.75 -21.72
C GLU A 74 11.40 0.72 -21.25
N LEU A 75 11.21 -0.53 -21.65
CA LEU A 75 12.15 -1.62 -21.43
C LEU A 75 12.75 -2.04 -22.76
N HIS A 76 14.08 -1.96 -22.84
CA HIS A 76 14.80 -2.40 -24.03
C HIS A 76 14.95 -3.92 -23.96
N VAL A 77 14.34 -4.63 -24.89
CA VAL A 77 14.45 -6.08 -25.05
C VAL A 77 15.34 -6.33 -26.28
N GLY A 78 16.62 -6.58 -26.06
CA GLY A 78 17.59 -6.77 -27.14
C GLY A 78 18.16 -5.46 -27.70
N ARG A 79 18.59 -5.47 -28.98
CA ARG A 79 19.36 -4.36 -29.59
C ARG A 79 18.50 -3.21 -30.14
N SER A 80 17.22 -3.43 -30.41
CA SER A 80 16.38 -2.43 -31.10
C SER A 80 14.90 -2.45 -30.70
N ASP A 81 14.44 -3.45 -29.95
CA ASP A 81 13.04 -3.56 -29.57
C ASP A 81 12.84 -2.95 -28.18
N CYS A 82 11.86 -2.05 -28.07
CA CYS A 82 11.46 -1.41 -26.83
C CYS A 82 10.03 -1.78 -26.50
N LEU A 83 9.80 -2.33 -25.31
CA LEU A 83 8.49 -2.62 -24.77
C LEU A 83 8.09 -1.52 -23.80
N LEU A 84 6.91 -0.93 -24.00
CA LEU A 84 6.28 -0.08 -22.99
C LEU A 84 5.59 -0.96 -21.96
N VAL A 85 5.91 -0.76 -20.68
CA VAL A 85 5.28 -1.46 -19.56
C VAL A 85 4.70 -0.48 -18.54
N CYS A 86 3.53 -0.83 -18.03
CA CYS A 86 2.90 -0.17 -16.89
C CYS A 86 3.60 -0.60 -15.60
N ARG A 87 4.34 0.30 -14.96
CA ARG A 87 5.01 0.04 -13.70
C ARG A 87 4.30 0.76 -12.54
N PRO A 88 3.69 0.03 -11.58
CA PRO A 88 3.22 0.67 -10.36
C PRO A 88 4.40 1.13 -9.52
N VAL A 89 4.24 2.28 -8.90
CA VAL A 89 5.20 2.86 -7.97
C VAL A 89 4.47 3.38 -6.74
N PHE A 90 5.14 3.26 -5.60
CA PHE A 90 4.79 3.99 -4.39
C PHE A 90 5.74 5.18 -4.26
N GLN A 91 5.29 6.26 -3.65
CA GLN A 91 6.13 7.38 -3.25
C GLN A 91 5.80 7.72 -1.81
N LEU A 92 6.76 7.47 -0.91
CA LEU A 92 6.63 7.81 0.50
C LEU A 92 6.33 9.30 0.69
N SER A 93 5.45 9.62 1.64
CA SER A 93 5.17 11.00 2.05
C SER A 93 6.45 11.72 2.46
N SER A 94 6.70 12.91 1.91
CA SER A 94 7.87 13.72 2.26
C SER A 94 7.85 14.13 3.74
N THR A 95 6.66 14.35 4.30
CA THR A 95 6.45 14.63 5.73
C THR A 95 6.83 13.42 6.58
N ALA A 96 6.31 12.23 6.25
CA ALA A 96 6.62 11.00 6.99
C ALA A 96 8.12 10.69 6.93
N ARG A 97 8.73 10.82 5.74
CA ARG A 97 10.17 10.62 5.54
C ARG A 97 11.01 11.50 6.46
N LYS A 98 10.67 12.80 6.55
CA LYS A 98 11.41 13.78 7.36
C LYS A 98 11.22 13.55 8.85
N ILE A 99 9.98 13.32 9.29
CA ILE A 99 9.66 13.17 10.72
C ILE A 99 10.26 11.87 11.27
N LEU A 100 10.22 10.80 10.49
CA LEU A 100 10.65 9.46 10.92
C LEU A 100 12.08 9.12 10.48
N ASN A 101 12.83 10.05 9.88
CA ASN A 101 14.20 9.82 9.36
C ASN A 101 14.32 8.57 8.46
N LEU A 102 13.34 8.36 7.59
CA LEU A 102 13.27 7.15 6.76
C LEU A 102 14.18 7.23 5.54
N THR A 103 14.89 6.14 5.28
CA THR A 103 15.59 5.93 4.02
C THR A 103 14.60 5.39 2.99
N TYR A 104 14.51 6.07 1.85
CA TYR A 104 13.63 5.70 0.76
C TYR A 104 14.32 5.94 -0.57
N ALA A 105 14.40 4.89 -1.40
CA ALA A 105 14.82 5.00 -2.79
C ALA A 105 13.79 5.88 -3.51
N LYS A 106 14.14 7.16 -3.70
CA LYS A 106 13.21 8.17 -4.23
C LYS A 106 12.72 7.75 -5.61
N ARG A 107 11.46 7.32 -5.70
CA ARG A 107 10.72 7.23 -6.96
C ARG A 107 10.11 8.61 -7.23
N ILE A 108 10.39 9.18 -8.40
CA ILE A 108 9.79 10.44 -8.82
C ILE A 108 8.57 10.08 -9.65
N ILE A 109 7.39 10.42 -9.16
CA ILE A 109 6.15 10.31 -9.93
C ILE A 109 5.99 11.61 -10.73
N PRO A 110 5.95 11.57 -12.08
CA PRO A 110 5.68 12.75 -12.90
C PRO A 110 4.34 13.39 -12.53
N ASP A 111 4.28 14.71 -12.61
CA ASP A 111 3.10 15.51 -12.20
C ASP A 111 2.00 15.59 -13.26
N SER A 112 2.03 14.70 -14.25
CA SER A 112 1.11 14.70 -15.39
C SER A 112 -0.29 14.17 -15.07
N ALA A 113 -0.46 13.41 -13.99
CA ALA A 113 -1.74 12.78 -13.64
C ALA A 113 -2.34 13.36 -12.33
N PRO A 114 -3.68 13.46 -12.23
CA PRO A 114 -4.34 14.01 -11.05
C PRO A 114 -4.08 13.15 -9.82
N VAL A 115 -3.81 13.80 -8.69
CA VAL A 115 -3.78 13.14 -7.37
C VAL A 115 -5.15 13.21 -6.75
N VAL A 116 -5.68 12.04 -6.43
CA VAL A 116 -6.99 11.86 -5.82
C VAL A 116 -6.81 11.18 -4.46
N PRO A 117 -7.65 11.49 -3.47
CA PRO A 117 -7.70 10.74 -2.22
C PRO A 117 -8.36 9.37 -2.43
N LEU A 118 -8.37 8.55 -1.38
CA LEU A 118 -9.26 7.40 -1.31
C LEU A 118 -10.73 7.84 -1.43
N ASP A 119 -11.55 7.04 -2.10
CA ASP A 119 -13.00 7.23 -2.12
C ASP A 119 -13.63 6.69 -0.83
N TYR A 120 -13.56 7.51 0.22
CA TYR A 120 -14.11 7.16 1.53
C TYR A 120 -15.61 6.87 1.49
N THR A 121 -16.36 7.48 0.57
CA THR A 121 -17.80 7.27 0.43
C THR A 121 -18.08 5.86 -0.05
N THR A 122 -17.38 5.43 -1.11
CA THR A 122 -17.49 4.05 -1.62
C THR A 122 -17.01 3.05 -0.59
N ILE A 123 -15.88 3.30 0.09
CA ILE A 123 -15.38 2.41 1.15
C ILE A 123 -16.39 2.28 2.31
N ALA A 124 -17.00 3.38 2.74
CA ALA A 124 -18.01 3.37 3.79
C ALA A 124 -19.25 2.55 3.41
N LEU A 125 -19.72 2.71 2.17
CA LEU A 125 -20.82 1.94 1.61
C LEU A 125 -20.51 0.44 1.59
N GLU A 126 -19.38 0.04 1.00
CA GLU A 126 -18.97 -1.36 0.84
C GLU A 126 -18.64 -2.07 2.16
N THR A 127 -18.25 -1.30 3.19
CA THR A 127 -17.99 -1.84 4.53
C THR A 127 -19.21 -1.80 5.45
N SER A 128 -20.31 -1.16 5.04
CA SER A 128 -21.45 -0.86 5.90
C SER A 128 -21.03 -0.12 7.19
N LYS A 129 -20.11 0.84 7.05
CA LYS A 129 -19.60 1.67 8.15
C LYS A 129 -19.94 3.13 7.93
N LEU A 130 -19.95 3.91 9.00
CA LEU A 130 -20.09 5.36 8.91
C LEU A 130 -18.85 5.96 8.24
N LEU A 131 -19.05 7.02 7.47
CA LEU A 131 -17.97 7.71 6.76
C LEU A 131 -16.85 8.14 7.72
N ASP A 132 -17.20 8.77 8.84
CA ASP A 132 -16.24 9.20 9.85
C ASP A 132 -15.46 8.02 10.46
N THR A 133 -16.13 6.88 10.69
CA THR A 133 -15.47 5.67 11.18
C THR A 133 -14.44 5.14 10.19
N VAL A 134 -14.74 5.14 8.89
CA VAL A 134 -13.79 4.73 7.85
C VAL A 134 -12.61 5.69 7.77
N MET A 135 -12.89 7.00 7.67
CA MET A 135 -11.85 8.03 7.59
C MET A 135 -10.92 7.96 8.80
N ASN A 136 -11.47 7.88 10.01
CA ASN A 136 -10.68 7.80 11.23
C ASN A 136 -9.94 6.47 11.35
N CYS A 137 -10.54 5.33 10.98
CA CYS A 137 -9.85 4.04 10.98
C CYS A 137 -8.60 4.07 10.09
N LEU A 138 -8.71 4.59 8.86
CA LEU A 138 -7.58 4.68 7.93
C LEU A 138 -6.50 5.65 8.47
N ASN A 139 -6.90 6.83 8.93
CA ASN A 139 -5.98 7.83 9.49
C ASN A 139 -5.27 7.33 10.75
N GLU A 140 -6.01 6.80 11.72
CA GLU A 140 -5.46 6.26 12.96
C GLU A 140 -4.57 5.06 12.69
N THR A 141 -4.86 4.22 11.69
CA THR A 141 -3.95 3.12 11.30
C THR A 141 -2.62 3.67 10.79
N VAL A 142 -2.63 4.70 9.93
CA VAL A 142 -1.40 5.34 9.44
C VAL A 142 -0.61 6.00 10.58
N MET A 143 -1.30 6.62 11.54
CA MET A 143 -0.67 7.17 12.74
C MET A 143 -0.06 6.07 13.62
N TYR A 144 -0.76 4.94 13.79
CA TYR A 144 -0.27 3.78 14.53
C TYR A 144 1.00 3.20 13.88
N LEU A 145 1.00 3.05 12.55
CA LEU A 145 2.19 2.64 11.80
C LEU A 145 3.35 3.60 12.03
N SER A 146 3.09 4.91 12.00
CA SER A 146 4.11 5.93 12.26
C SER A 146 4.68 5.82 13.68
N HIS A 147 3.84 5.54 14.68
CA HIS A 147 4.27 5.31 16.05
C HIS A 147 5.15 4.06 16.18
N CYS A 148 4.78 2.96 15.52
CA CYS A 148 5.59 1.74 15.48
C CYS A 148 6.96 1.99 14.82
N ILE A 149 6.99 2.72 13.70
CA ILE A 149 8.23 3.08 12.99
C ILE A 149 9.12 3.97 13.87
N ALA A 150 8.54 4.96 14.55
CA ALA A 150 9.27 5.83 15.48
C ALA A 150 9.86 5.05 16.67
N SER A 151 9.28 3.90 17.00
CA SER A 151 9.78 2.96 18.00
C SER A 151 10.76 1.92 17.42
N GLU A 152 11.27 2.16 16.20
CA GLU A 152 12.21 1.29 15.46
C GLU A 152 11.70 -0.14 15.23
N LEU A 153 10.39 -0.35 15.26
CA LEU A 153 9.81 -1.65 14.97
C LEU A 153 9.86 -1.91 13.46
N ASN A 154 10.23 -3.14 13.10
CA ASN A 154 10.10 -3.61 11.73
C ASN A 154 8.62 -3.92 11.43
N ILE A 155 8.13 -3.40 10.32
CA ILE A 155 6.71 -3.50 9.94
C ILE A 155 6.60 -4.05 8.53
N ASP A 156 5.66 -4.97 8.33
CA ASP A 156 5.15 -5.34 7.01
C ASP A 156 3.65 -5.02 6.99
N PHE A 157 3.28 -4.04 6.16
CA PHE A 157 1.89 -3.63 5.96
C PHE A 157 1.39 -4.13 4.61
N VAL A 158 0.33 -4.94 4.62
CA VAL A 158 -0.17 -5.60 3.41
C VAL A 158 -1.33 -4.81 2.83
N PHE A 159 -1.20 -4.47 1.54
CA PHE A 159 -2.30 -4.00 0.71
C PHE A 159 -2.88 -5.21 -0.03
N ARG A 160 -4.13 -5.57 0.27
CA ARG A 160 -4.77 -6.78 -0.29
C ARG A 160 -4.69 -6.75 -1.81
N ASP A 161 -4.25 -7.88 -2.36
CA ASP A 161 -4.08 -8.12 -3.80
C ASP A 161 -3.14 -7.15 -4.54
N MET A 162 -2.52 -6.20 -3.84
CA MET A 162 -1.59 -5.23 -4.42
C MET A 162 -0.13 -5.53 -4.09
N GLY A 163 0.19 -5.74 -2.81
CA GLY A 163 1.58 -5.86 -2.38
C GLY A 163 1.81 -5.62 -0.89
N ILE A 164 3.07 -5.45 -0.52
CA ILE A 164 3.54 -5.29 0.86
C ILE A 164 4.44 -4.06 0.95
N LEU A 165 4.09 -3.15 1.85
CA LEU A 165 4.94 -2.05 2.28
C LEU A 165 5.73 -2.50 3.52
N SER A 166 7.02 -2.70 3.35
CA SER A 166 7.95 -3.07 4.41
C SER A 166 8.71 -1.84 4.91
N VAL A 167 8.87 -1.73 6.22
CA VAL A 167 9.81 -0.80 6.88
C VAL A 167 10.75 -1.63 7.73
N LYS A 168 12.02 -1.72 7.33
CA LYS A 168 13.03 -2.54 8.01
C LYS A 168 14.30 -1.72 8.21
N HIS A 169 14.78 -1.61 9.45
CA HIS A 169 15.94 -0.77 9.78
C HIS A 169 15.81 0.66 9.22
N MET A 170 14.61 1.25 9.35
CA MET A 170 14.26 2.57 8.83
C MET A 170 14.30 2.72 7.29
N GLU A 171 14.45 1.62 6.55
CA GLU A 171 14.35 1.57 5.10
C GLU A 171 12.94 1.17 4.67
N VAL A 172 12.33 1.98 3.81
CA VAL A 172 10.99 1.73 3.27
C VAL A 172 11.09 1.07 1.89
N GLN A 173 10.41 -0.06 1.72
CA GLN A 173 10.31 -0.77 0.47
C GLN A 173 8.85 -1.17 0.18
N MET A 174 8.32 -0.76 -0.96
CA MET A 174 7.05 -1.30 -1.47
C MET A 174 7.35 -2.41 -2.48
N ARG A 175 6.79 -3.60 -2.26
CA ARG A 175 6.86 -4.73 -3.20
C ARG A 175 5.46 -5.06 -3.69
N PHE A 176 5.26 -5.01 -5.00
CA PHE A 176 3.98 -5.33 -5.62
C PHE A 176 3.88 -6.83 -5.95
N TYR A 177 2.68 -7.40 -5.82
CA TYR A 177 2.43 -8.77 -6.21
C TYR A 177 2.39 -8.92 -7.73
N GLU A 178 2.90 -10.04 -8.23
CA GLU A 178 2.94 -10.34 -9.67
C GLU A 178 1.54 -10.24 -10.31
N LYS A 179 0.51 -10.78 -9.65
CA LYS A 179 -0.88 -10.69 -10.14
C LYS A 179 -1.34 -9.25 -10.30
N PHE A 180 -0.95 -8.35 -9.39
CA PHE A 180 -1.26 -6.93 -9.50
C PHE A 180 -0.52 -6.30 -10.67
N LEU A 181 0.77 -6.59 -10.83
CA LEU A 181 1.56 -6.12 -11.98
C LEU A 181 0.90 -6.51 -13.30
N LEU A 182 0.51 -7.78 -13.43
CA LEU A 182 -0.19 -8.31 -14.61
C LEU A 182 -1.58 -7.70 -14.82
N SER A 183 -2.27 -7.30 -13.74
CA SER A 183 -3.58 -6.63 -13.87
C SER A 183 -3.49 -5.22 -14.47
N LEU A 184 -2.32 -4.58 -14.38
CA LEU A 184 -2.03 -3.27 -14.98
C LEU A 184 -1.51 -3.39 -16.42
N ASP A 185 -1.19 -4.61 -16.85
CA ASP A 185 -0.62 -4.92 -18.17
C ASP A 185 -1.72 -4.98 -19.23
N THR A 186 -2.10 -3.83 -19.78
CA THR A 186 -3.09 -3.77 -20.85
C THR A 186 -2.56 -4.28 -22.20
N THR A 187 -1.24 -4.41 -22.36
CA THR A 187 -0.58 -4.80 -23.62
C THR A 187 -0.02 -6.22 -23.62
N GLY A 188 0.13 -6.86 -22.46
CA GLY A 188 0.73 -8.21 -22.31
C GLY A 188 2.26 -8.21 -22.22
N ASN A 189 2.88 -7.03 -22.22
CA ASN A 189 4.34 -6.86 -22.28
C ASN A 189 5.02 -7.21 -20.94
N ILE A 190 4.33 -7.03 -19.81
CA ILE A 190 4.87 -7.37 -18.49
C ILE A 190 5.05 -8.88 -18.38
N LYS A 191 4.12 -9.66 -18.93
CA LYS A 191 4.22 -11.13 -18.94
C LYS A 191 5.44 -11.63 -19.71
N GLU A 192 5.78 -10.98 -20.82
CA GLU A 192 6.97 -11.29 -21.63
C GLU A 192 8.27 -10.98 -20.87
N VAL A 193 8.32 -9.84 -20.17
CA VAL A 193 9.47 -9.43 -19.38
C VAL A 193 9.66 -10.31 -18.15
N LEU A 194 8.59 -10.69 -17.45
CA LEU A 194 8.64 -11.58 -16.28
C LEU A 194 9.17 -12.98 -16.63
N GLY A 195 8.90 -13.47 -17.84
CA GLY A 195 9.44 -14.73 -18.34
C GLY A 195 10.93 -14.69 -18.64
N ASN A 196 11.48 -13.50 -18.95
CA ASN A 196 12.83 -13.31 -19.47
C ASN A 196 13.80 -12.62 -18.51
N VAL A 197 13.33 -11.95 -17.44
CA VAL A 197 14.15 -11.13 -16.55
C VAL A 197 13.76 -11.33 -15.09
N SER A 198 14.76 -11.40 -14.20
CA SER A 198 14.57 -11.43 -12.75
C SER A 198 13.75 -10.20 -12.27
N LEU A 199 12.78 -10.44 -11.38
CA LEU A 199 11.79 -9.49 -10.82
C LEU A 199 12.33 -8.14 -10.33
N THR A 200 13.64 -8.01 -10.17
CA THR A 200 14.35 -6.83 -9.67
C THR A 200 14.23 -5.59 -10.57
N VAL A 201 13.88 -5.75 -11.86
CA VAL A 201 13.76 -4.60 -12.79
C VAL A 201 12.40 -3.90 -12.67
N LEU A 202 11.35 -4.64 -12.29
CA LEU A 202 9.97 -4.15 -12.22
C LEU A 202 9.56 -3.68 -10.81
N ALA A 203 10.26 -4.12 -9.75
CA ALA A 203 10.04 -3.70 -8.36
C ALA A 203 10.80 -2.42 -7.99
#